data_AF-A0A660QJ39-F1
#
_entry.id   AF-A0A660QJ39-F1
#
_cell.length_a   1.000
_cell.length_b   1.000
_cell.length_c   1.000
_cell.angle_alpha   90.00
_cell.angle_beta   90.00
_cell.angle_gamma   90.00
#
_symmetry.space_group_name_H-M   'P 1'
#
loop_
_entity.id
_entity.type
_entity.pdbx_description
1 polymer ?
#
loop_
_entity_poly.entity_id
_entity_poly.type
_entity_poly.pdbx_seq_one_letter_code
_entity_poly.pdbx_strand_id
1 'polypeptide(L)' 'MKTLAVYFNGIRIGTLSQDISGKIAFQYDQEWLLSTRAHPISQSLPLGAEAFSETECIGFFGGLLPEENIRIMIAKNLGI' A
#
# COMPACT_ATOMS: atom_id res chain seq x y z
N MET A 1 13.67 -4.51 7.04
CA MET A 1 12.72 -4.18 5.96
C MET A 1 11.54 -5.11 6.09
N LYS A 2 10.32 -4.57 6.18
CA LYS A 2 9.08 -5.35 6.27
C LYS A 2 8.32 -5.19 4.96
N THR A 3 7.53 -6.19 4.58
CA THR A 3 6.74 -6.15 3.35
C THR A 3 5.33 -6.67 3.60
N LEU A 4 4.38 -6.12 2.86
CA LEU A 4 3.00 -6.56 2.79
C LEU A 4 2.65 -6.80 1.32
N ALA A 5 2.08 -7.96 1.02
CA ALA A 5 1.51 -8.21 -0.30
C ALA A 5 0.17 -7.47 -0.42
N VAL A 6 -0.01 -6.73 -1.51
CA VAL A 6 -1.23 -5.97 -1.77
C VAL A 6 -2.09 -6.77 -2.75
N TYR A 7 -3.33 -7.02 -2.34
CA TYR A 7 -4.31 -7.75 -3.13
C TYR A 7 -5.49 -6.87 -3.51
N PHE A 8 -5.97 -7.01 -4.74
CA PHE A 8 -7.23 -6.45 -5.20
C PHE A 8 -8.14 -7.58 -5.69
N ASN A 9 -9.30 -7.75 -5.07
CA ASN A 9 -10.26 -8.82 -5.37
C ASN A 9 -9.61 -10.23 -5.45
N GLY A 10 -8.71 -10.53 -4.52
CA GLY A 10 -8.02 -11.82 -4.43
C GLY A 10 -6.83 -11.99 -5.40
N ILE A 11 -6.52 -10.99 -6.22
CA ILE A 11 -5.37 -10.99 -7.13
C ILE A 11 -4.26 -10.16 -6.50
N ARG A 12 -3.05 -10.71 -6.43
CA ARG A 12 -1.87 -9.94 -5.99
C ARG A 12 -1.53 -8.91 -7.06
N ILE A 13 -1.47 -7.64 -6.67
CA ILE A 13 -1.23 -6.53 -7.60
C ILE A 13 0.08 -5.80 -7.34
N GLY A 14 0.72 -6.04 -6.20
CA GLY A 14 1.93 -5.33 -5.83
C GLY A 14 2.41 -5.64 -4.43
N THR A 15 3.40 -4.87 -4.01
CA THR A 15 4.04 -5.00 -2.71
C THR A 15 4.18 -3.63 -2.06
N LEU A 16 3.71 -3.52 -0.82
CA LEU A 16 3.99 -2.37 0.05
C LEU A 16 5.18 -2.74 0.93
N SER A 17 6.24 -1.96 0.86
CA SER A 17 7.46 -2.13 1.66
C SER A 17 7.57 -1.05 2.71
N GLN A 18 8.19 -1.38 3.83
CA GLN A 18 8.57 -0.43 4.87
C GLN A 18 10.06 -0.59 5.20
N ASP A 19 10.79 0.51 5.11
CA ASP A 19 12.21 0.56 5.45
C ASP A 19 12.44 0.64 6.97
N ILE A 20 13.71 0.71 7.39
CA ILE A 20 14.06 0.78 8.82
C ILE A 20 13.67 2.12 9.48
N SER A 21 13.49 3.18 8.70
CA SER A 21 13.07 4.50 9.17
C SER A 21 11.54 4.64 9.26
N GLY A 22 10.81 3.61 8.80
CA GLY A 22 9.36 3.57 8.80
C GLY A 22 8.72 4.08 7.50
N LYS A 23 9.52 4.56 6.55
CA LYS A 23 9.02 5.04 5.26
C LYS A 23 8.47 3.91 4.45
N ILE A 24 7.32 4.16 3.84
CA ILE A 24 6.64 3.19 2.99
C ILE A 24 6.89 3.47 1.51
N ALA A 25 6.92 2.41 0.72
CA ALA A 25 6.94 2.50 -0.74
C ALA A 25 6.10 1.37 -1.35
N PHE A 26 5.34 1.67 -2.39
CA PHE A 26 4.47 0.71 -3.08
C PHE A 26 4.96 0.49 -4.50
N GLN A 27 5.00 -0.76 -4.95
CA GLN A 27 5.32 -1.11 -6.32
C GLN A 27 4.30 -2.10 -6.85
N TYR A 28 3.81 -1.87 -8.08
CA TYR A 28 2.98 -2.85 -8.76
C TYR A 28 3.82 -4.06 -9.19
N ASP A 29 3.22 -5.24 -9.10
CA ASP A 29 3.82 -6.46 -9.64
C ASP A 29 3.78 -6.38 -11.18
N GLN A 30 4.84 -6.85 -11.85
CA GLN A 30 4.94 -6.80 -13.30
C GLN A 30 3.81 -7.59 -13.98
N GLU A 31 3.39 -8.70 -13.37
CA GLU A 31 2.28 -9.52 -13.83
C GLU A 31 0.94 -8.75 -13.81
N TRP A 32 0.75 -7.85 -12.84
CA TRP A 32 -0.42 -6.98 -12.82
C TRP A 32 -0.34 -5.93 -13.93
N LEU A 33 0.82 -5.31 -14.15
CA LEU A 33 1.00 -4.32 -15.21
C LEU A 33 0.78 -4.88 -16.62
N LEU A 34 1.08 -6.16 -16.83
CA LEU A 34 0.88 -6.86 -18.10
C LEU A 34 -0.54 -7.45 -18.26
N SER A 35 -1.34 -7.43 -17.20
CA SER A 35 -2.69 -7.99 -17.22
C SER A 35 -3.66 -7.12 -18.03
N THR A 36 -4.55 -7.74 -18.80
CA THR A 36 -5.66 -7.01 -19.46
C THR A 36 -6.67 -6.43 -18.47
N ARG A 37 -6.61 -6.87 -17.20
CA ARG A 37 -7.43 -6.36 -16.10
C ARG A 37 -6.74 -5.26 -15.31
N ALA A 38 -5.52 -4.87 -15.69
CA ALA A 38 -4.75 -3.87 -14.96
C ALA A 38 -5.51 -2.56 -14.86
N HIS A 39 -5.70 -2.10 -13.63
CA HIS A 39 -6.17 -0.76 -13.34
C HIS A 39 -5.45 -0.27 -12.08
N PRO A 40 -5.30 1.05 -11.92
CA PRO A 40 -4.66 1.58 -10.74
C PRO A 40 -5.49 1.27 -9.49
N ILE A 41 -4.81 1.05 -8.35
CA ILE A 41 -5.46 0.86 -7.04
C ILE A 41 -6.06 2.17 -6.52
N SER A 42 -5.50 3.30 -6.95
CA SER A 42 -5.94 4.67 -6.66
C SER A 42 -5.60 5.58 -7.83
N GLN A 43 -6.40 6.61 -8.08
CA GLN A 43 -6.05 7.64 -9.07
C GLN A 43 -4.74 8.36 -8.73
N SER A 44 -4.36 8.42 -7.45
CA SER A 44 -3.08 8.97 -6.99
C SER A 44 -1.89 8.02 -7.16
N LEU A 45 -2.13 6.76 -7.51
CA LEU A 45 -1.13 5.71 -7.70
C LEU A 45 -1.36 5.06 -9.09
N PRO A 46 -1.12 5.80 -10.19
CA PRO A 46 -1.34 5.30 -11.55
C PRO A 46 -0.52 4.03 -11.84
N LEU A 47 -0.86 3.27 -12.87
CA LEU A 47 -0.06 2.11 -13.25
C LEU A 47 1.35 2.53 -13.66
N GLY A 48 2.36 1.89 -13.08
CA GLY A 48 3.77 2.17 -13.33
C GLY A 48 4.67 1.08 -12.77
N ALA A 49 5.82 0.88 -13.43
CA ALA A 49 6.81 -0.12 -13.01
C ALA A 49 7.68 0.35 -11.84
N GLU A 50 7.86 1.66 -11.70
CA GLU A 50 8.64 2.25 -10.61
C GLU A 50 7.89 2.19 -9.28
N ALA A 51 8.64 2.16 -8.19
CA ALA A 51 8.08 2.24 -6.86
C ALA A 51 7.63 3.67 -6.55
N PHE A 52 6.41 3.81 -6.02
CA PHE A 52 5.89 5.04 -5.44
C PHE A 52 6.55 5.32 -4.11
N SER A 53 6.97 6.56 -3.91
CA SER A 53 7.56 7.05 -2.68
C SER A 53 6.54 7.17 -1.54
N GLU A 54 7.03 7.41 -0.34
CA GLU A 54 6.20 7.64 0.85
C GLU A 54 5.16 8.75 0.63
N THR A 55 5.58 9.89 0.03
CA THR A 55 4.71 11.05 -0.21
C THR A 55 3.55 10.73 -1.17
N GLU A 56 3.75 9.80 -2.09
CA GLU A 56 2.72 9.35 -3.03
C GLU A 56 1.81 8.29 -2.39
N CYS A 57 2.38 7.43 -1.53
CA CYS A 57 1.66 6.34 -0.87
C CYS A 57 0.77 6.79 0.29
N ILE A 58 1.17 7.84 1.02
CA ILE A 58 0.55 8.19 2.31
C ILE A 58 -0.93 8.54 2.19
N GLY A 59 -1.35 9.16 1.08
CA GLY A 59 -2.76 9.51 0.86
C GLY A 59 -3.66 8.29 0.77
N PHE A 60 -3.27 7.28 -0.03
CA PHE A 60 -4.06 6.08 -0.20
C PHE A 60 -3.92 5.12 1.00
N PHE A 61 -2.71 4.68 1.32
CA PHE A 61 -2.50 3.67 2.37
C PHE A 61 -2.77 4.23 3.77
N GLY A 62 -2.46 5.50 4.01
CA GLY A 62 -2.79 6.16 5.27
C GLY A 62 -4.31 6.37 5.45
N GLY A 63 -5.03 6.57 4.36
CA GLY A 63 -6.50 6.70 4.33
C GLY A 63 -7.25 5.38 4.55
N LEU A 64 -6.59 4.22 4.44
CA LEU A 64 -7.17 2.92 4.81
C LEU A 64 -7.24 2.73 6.33
N LEU A 65 -6.43 3.48 7.08
CA LEU A 65 -6.37 3.37 8.52
C LEU A 65 -7.51 4.17 9.16
N PRO A 66 -8.16 3.64 10.21
CA PRO A 66 -9.22 4.35 10.92
C PRO A 66 -8.78 5.73 11.42
N GLU A 67 -9.76 6.62 11.57
CA GLU A 67 -9.53 7.96 12.09
C GLU A 67 -9.58 7.99 13.64
N GLU A 68 -8.91 9.00 14.20
CA GLU A 68 -8.96 9.38 15.62
C GLU A 68 -8.87 8.22 16.63
N ASN A 69 -9.86 8.13 17.52
CA ASN A 69 -9.88 7.28 18.71
C ASN A 69 -9.83 5.79 18.34
N ILE A 70 -10.37 5.41 17.18
CA ILE A 70 -10.42 4.03 16.71
C ILE A 70 -9.00 3.55 16.38
N ARG A 71 -8.17 4.42 15.79
CA ARG A 71 -6.76 4.10 15.49
C ARG A 71 -5.98 3.78 16.76
N ILE A 72 -6.16 4.60 17.80
CA ILE A 72 -5.49 4.41 19.10
C ILE A 72 -5.95 3.11 19.75
N MET A 73 -7.25 2.81 19.71
CA MET A 73 -7.81 1.58 20.27
C MET A 73 -7.25 0.33 19.56
N ILE A 74 -7.15 0.36 18.23
CA ILE A 74 -6.60 -0.75 17.45
C ILE A 74 -5.10 -0.93 17.74
N ALA A 75 -4.33 0.16 17.80
CA ALA A 75 -2.90 0.10 18.13
C ALA A 75 -2.68 -0.56 19.51
N LYS A 76 -3.42 -0.12 20.53
CA LYS A 76 -3.40 -0.71 21.88
C LYS A 76 -3.74 -2.19 21.86
N ASN A 77 -4.77 -2.59 21.11
CA ASN A 77 -5.19 -4.00 21.02
C ASN A 77 -4.15 -4.87 20.30
N LEU A 78 -3.34 -4.29 19.41
CA LEU A 78 -2.25 -4.95 18.70
C LEU A 78 -0.91 -4.88 19.44
N GLY A 79 -0.85 -4.17 20.58
CA GLY A 79 0.36 -4.03 21.39
C GLY A 79 1.42 -3.12 20.79
N ILE A 80 1.03 -2.14 19.96
CA ILE A 80 1.92 -1.15 19.34
C ILE A 80 1.52 0.29 19.70
#